data_AF-A0AA37A7N0-F1
#
_entry.id   AF-A0AA37A7N0-F1
#
_cell.length_a   1.000
_cell.length_b   1.000
_cell.length_c   1.000
_cell.angle_alpha   90.00
_cell.angle_beta   90.00
_cell.angle_gamma   90.00
#
_symmetry.space_group_name_H-M   'P 1'
#
loop_
_entity.id
_entity.type
_entity.pdbx_description
1 polymer ?
#
loop_
_entity_poly.entity_id
_entity_poly.type
_entity_poly.pdbx_seq_one_letter_code
_entity_poly.pdbx_strand_id
1 'polypeptide(L)' 'MKRMSTTTKLSDLFGSMVFNEDTMKERLSSASYEAWKKCVTDGTSLDISTANEIAQAMKQWAVEKGATHYTHWFQPMTGV' A
#
# COMPACT_ATOMS: atom_id res chain seq x y z
N MET A 1 8.78 36.94 12.62
CA MET A 1 8.34 35.81 11.76
C MET A 1 9.12 34.56 12.19
N LYS A 2 8.54 33.71 13.05
CA LYS A 2 9.20 32.48 13.52
C LYS A 2 9.17 31.46 12.38
N ARG A 3 10.34 31.06 11.86
CA ARG A 3 10.45 29.87 10.99
C ARG A 3 10.10 28.66 11.86
N MET A 4 8.94 28.07 11.60
CA MET A 4 8.52 26.83 12.23
C MET A 4 9.27 25.69 11.52
N SER A 5 10.49 25.41 11.98
CA SER A 5 11.24 24.22 11.56
C SER A 5 10.67 23.05 12.35
N THR A 6 9.67 22.36 11.80
CA THR A 6 9.22 21.09 12.33
C THR A 6 10.30 20.06 12.07
N THR A 7 11.05 19.69 13.10
CA THR A 7 11.99 18.57 13.06
C THR A 7 11.21 17.27 12.98
N THR A 8 10.72 16.91 11.79
CA THR A 8 10.13 15.60 11.55
C THR A 8 11.23 14.56 11.69
N LYS A 9 11.03 13.54 12.54
CA LYS A 9 12.02 12.47 12.67
C LYS A 9 12.04 11.70 11.36
N LEU A 10 13.24 11.30 10.92
CA LEU A 10 13.40 10.56 9.67
C LEU A 10 12.59 9.25 9.66
N SER A 11 12.45 8.62 10.84
CA SER A 11 11.58 7.45 11.06
C SER A 11 10.15 7.66 10.60
N ASP A 12 9.64 8.89 10.78
CA ASP A 12 8.24 9.21 10.52
C ASP A 12 8.00 9.49 9.02
N LEU A 13 9.07 9.78 8.27
CA LEU A 13 9.03 9.99 6.82
C LEU A 13 9.21 8.68 6.05
N PHE A 14 10.06 7.78 6.54
CA PHE A 14 10.34 6.50 5.90
C PHE A 14 9.06 5.66 5.78
N GLY A 15 8.74 5.18 4.57
CA GLY A 15 7.55 4.36 4.34
C GLY A 15 6.20 5.09 4.46
N SER A 16 6.19 6.39 4.77
CA SER A 16 4.95 7.17 5.00
C SER A 16 4.02 7.25 3.78
N MET A 17 4.56 7.00 2.59
CA MET A 17 3.85 6.98 1.30
C MET A 17 3.86 5.58 0.68
N VAL A 18 3.87 4.54 1.51
CA VAL A 18 3.79 3.13 1.09
C VAL A 18 2.57 2.48 1.74
N PHE A 19 1.75 1.80 0.95
CA PHE A 19 0.66 0.97 1.45
C PHE A 19 1.24 -0.36 1.95
N ASN A 20 1.78 -0.36 3.17
CA ASN A 20 2.51 -1.47 3.78
C ASN A 20 1.60 -2.40 4.60
N GLU A 21 2.18 -3.45 5.19
CA GLU A 21 1.43 -4.44 5.99
C GLU A 21 0.69 -3.82 7.18
N ASP A 22 1.25 -2.81 7.84
CA ASP A 22 0.59 -2.13 8.95
C ASP A 22 -0.65 -1.37 8.47
N THR A 23 -0.52 -0.63 7.37
CA THR A 23 -1.65 0.07 6.72
C THR A 23 -2.71 -0.92 6.25
N MET A 24 -2.30 -2.09 5.75
CA MET A 24 -3.21 -3.16 5.34
C MET A 24 -3.99 -3.72 6.53
N LYS A 25 -3.34 -3.99 7.66
CA LYS A 25 -4.00 -4.48 8.88
C LYS A 25 -5.01 -3.48 9.44
N GLU A 26 -4.73 -2.18 9.32
CA GLU A 26 -5.64 -1.11 9.77
C GLU A 26 -6.88 -0.97 8.89
N ARG A 27 -6.78 -1.30 7.59
CA ARG A 27 -7.81 -0.97 6.59
C ARG A 27 -8.57 -2.16 6.03
N LEU A 28 -8.01 -3.36 6.10
CA LEU A 28 -8.62 -4.58 5.57
C LEU A 28 -9.34 -5.35 6.67
N SER A 29 -10.30 -6.17 6.28
CA SER A 29 -10.82 -7.20 7.16
C SER A 29 -9.72 -8.20 7.54
N SER A 30 -9.80 -8.77 8.75
CA SER A 30 -8.86 -9.82 9.18
C SER A 30 -8.82 -10.98 8.19
N ALA A 31 -9.97 -11.37 7.64
CA ALA A 31 -10.06 -12.44 6.66
C ALA A 31 -9.26 -12.14 5.37
N SER A 32 -9.41 -10.94 4.81
CA SER A 32 -8.71 -10.54 3.59
C SER A 32 -7.22 -10.33 3.79
N TYR A 33 -6.81 -9.80 4.95
CA TYR A 33 -5.40 -9.70 5.31
C TYR A 33 -4.73 -11.08 5.40
N GLU A 34 -5.36 -12.03 6.11
CA GLU A 34 -4.83 -13.39 6.25
C GLU A 34 -4.82 -14.14 4.90
N ALA A 35 -5.87 -14.00 4.10
CA ALA A 35 -5.93 -14.58 2.76
C ALA A 35 -4.79 -14.07 1.86
N TRP A 36 -4.54 -12.75 1.86
CA TRP A 36 -3.42 -12.16 1.15
C TRP A 36 -2.06 -12.66 1.67
N LYS A 37 -1.86 -12.68 3.00
CA LYS A 37 -0.60 -13.12 3.61
C LYS A 37 -0.29 -14.57 3.26
N LYS A 38 -1.31 -15.43 3.26
CA LYS A 38 -1.21 -16.81 2.81
C LYS A 38 -0.80 -16.89 1.34
N CYS A 39 -1.45 -16.13 0.45
CA CYS A 39 -1.12 -16.15 -0.98
C CYS A 39 0.33 -15.72 -1.26
N VAL A 40 0.82 -14.70 -0.55
CA VAL A 40 2.22 -14.25 -0.65
C VAL A 40 3.20 -15.31 -0.15
N THR A 41 2.85 -16.03 0.93
CA THR A 41 3.71 -17.06 1.53
C THR A 41 3.76 -18.34 0.68
N ASP A 42 2.59 -18.77 0.19
CA ASP A 42 2.43 -20.03 -0.54
C ASP A 42 2.70 -19.87 -2.05
N GLY A 43 2.83 -18.62 -2.54
CA GLY A 43 2.97 -18.33 -3.97
C GLY A 43 1.72 -18.67 -4.79
N THR A 44 0.54 -18.62 -4.16
CA THR A 44 -0.75 -18.96 -4.79
C THR A 44 -1.48 -17.73 -5.32
N SER A 45 -2.42 -17.95 -6.23
CA SER A 45 -3.27 -16.89 -6.76
C SER A 45 -4.19 -16.32 -5.68
N LEU A 46 -4.27 -15.00 -5.63
CA LEU A 46 -5.21 -14.30 -4.77
C LEU A 46 -6.64 -14.40 -5.32
N ASP A 47 -7.61 -14.68 -4.45
CA ASP A 47 -9.02 -14.68 -4.82
C ASP A 47 -9.47 -13.28 -5.25
N ILE A 48 -10.36 -13.22 -6.25
CA ILE A 48 -10.82 -11.96 -6.83
C ILE A 48 -11.58 -11.09 -5.83
N SER A 49 -12.30 -11.68 -4.88
CA SER A 49 -13.03 -10.92 -3.85
C SER A 49 -12.08 -10.22 -2.90
N THR A 50 -11.05 -10.92 -2.41
CA THR A 50 -9.97 -10.34 -1.60
C THR A 50 -9.19 -9.29 -2.39
N ALA A 51 -8.90 -9.53 -3.67
CA ALA A 51 -8.22 -8.57 -4.52
C ALA A 51 -9.01 -7.26 -4.68
N ASN A 52 -10.32 -7.35 -4.85
CA ASN A 52 -11.20 -6.18 -4.96
C ASN A 52 -11.25 -5.37 -3.66
N GLU A 53 -11.30 -6.03 -2.49
CA GLU A 53 -11.23 -5.35 -1.20
C GLU A 53 -9.91 -4.60 -1.03
N ILE A 54 -8.79 -5.25 -1.34
CA ILE A 54 -7.46 -4.64 -1.27
C ILE A 54 -7.35 -3.45 -2.22
N ALA A 55 -7.81 -3.59 -3.47
CA ALA A 55 -7.78 -2.51 -4.46
C ALA A 55 -8.58 -1.30 -4.00
N GLN A 56 -9.75 -1.53 -3.40
CA GLN A 56 -10.60 -0.46 -2.89
C GLN A 56 -9.97 0.26 -1.68
N ALA A 57 -9.39 -0.49 -0.72
CA ALA A 57 -8.67 0.07 0.42
C ALA A 57 -7.43 0.87 -0.03
N MET A 58 -6.65 0.33 -0.98
CA MET A 58 -5.47 0.98 -1.54
C MET A 58 -5.84 2.28 -2.26
N LYS A 59 -6.92 2.28 -3.04
CA LYS A 59 -7.43 3.48 -3.70
C LYS A 59 -7.82 4.56 -2.67
N GLN A 60 -8.59 4.22 -1.65
CA GLN A 60 -9.02 5.18 -0.63
C GLN A 60 -7.80 5.80 0.07
N TRP A 61 -6.86 4.97 0.52
CA TRP A 61 -5.61 5.43 1.14
C TRP A 61 -4.80 6.35 0.22
N ALA A 62 -4.70 6.02 -1.08
CA ALA A 62 -3.95 6.82 -2.03
C ALA A 62 -4.63 8.18 -2.28
N VAL A 63 -5.97 8.19 -2.41
CA VAL A 63 -6.76 9.42 -2.59
C VAL A 63 -6.67 10.34 -1.38
N GLU A 64 -6.71 9.80 -0.15
CA GLU A 64 -6.48 10.57 1.08
C GLU A 64 -5.10 11.26 1.08
N LYS A 65 -4.12 10.67 0.39
CA LYS A 65 -2.76 11.21 0.20
C LYS A 65 -2.61 12.07 -1.06
N GLY A 66 -3.72 12.38 -1.75
CA GLY A 66 -3.75 13.27 -2.91
C GLY A 66 -3.45 12.60 -4.25
N ALA A 67 -3.41 11.27 -4.32
CA ALA A 67 -3.24 10.57 -5.59
C ALA A 67 -4.49 10.69 -6.46
N THR A 68 -4.29 10.93 -7.76
CA THR A 68 -5.37 11.09 -8.75
C THR A 68 -5.33 10.05 -9.88
N HIS A 69 -4.21 9.34 -10.02
CA HIS A 69 -3.96 8.36 -11.07
C HIS A 69 -3.35 7.11 -10.46
N TYR A 70 -3.51 5.99 -11.14
CA TYR A 70 -2.79 4.76 -10.84
C TYR A 70 -2.06 4.28 -12.10
N THR A 71 -1.03 3.47 -11.92
CA THR A 71 -0.31 2.82 -13.01
C THR A 71 0.19 1.46 -12.55
N HIS A 72 0.30 0.51 -13.48
CA HIS A 72 1.02 -0.73 -13.25
C HIS A 72 2.51 -0.45 -13.42
N TRP A 73 3.22 -0.30 -12.31
CA TRP A 73 4.67 -0.15 -12.34
C TRP A 73 5.34 -1.52 -12.43
N PHE A 74 6.09 -1.75 -13.51
CA PHE A 74 6.87 -2.96 -13.72
C PHE A 74 8.14 -2.62 -14.51
N GLN A 75 9.19 -3.40 -14.30
CA GLN A 75 10.41 -3.33 -15.12
C GLN A 75 10.27 -4.33 -16.28
N PRO A 76 10.13 -3.88 -17.54
CA PRO A 76 10.08 -4.78 -18.68
C PRO A 76 11.45 -5.43 -18.91
N MET A 77 11.47 -6.71 -19.30
CA MET A 77 12.68 -7.43 -19.70
C MET A 77 13.11 -7.11 -21.13
N THR A 78 12.99 -5.85 -21.56
CA THR A 78 13.32 -5.42 -22.93
C THR A 78 14.81 -5.15 -23.15
N GLY A 79 15.69 -5.71 -22.31
CA GLY A 79 17.14 -5.80 -22.53
C GLY A 79 17.88 -4.47 -22.68
N VAL A 80 18.28 -3.88 -21.55
CA VAL A 80 19.52 -3.10 -21.47
C VAL A 80 20.60 -4.01 -20.91
#